data_AF-A0A8S2FM70-F1
#
_entry.id   AF-A0A8S2FM70-F1
#
_cell.length_a   1.000
_cell.length_b   1.000
_cell.length_c   1.000
_cell.angle_alpha   90.00
_cell.angle_beta   90.00
_cell.angle_gamma   90.00
#
_symmetry.space_group_name_H-M   'P 1'
#
loop_
_entity.id
_entity.type
_entity.pdbx_description
1 polymer ?
#
loop_
_entity_poly.entity_id
_entity_poly.type
_entity_poly.pdbx_seq_one_letter_code
_entity_poly.pdbx_strand_id
1 'polypeptide(L)'
;MRDYYSLIKSVAKDVGKYNLNEDDSIQIFTIIKKYMKKYFDQLRSFDISPHEKMWIKFCKETNHIELLDKIQLPTTKSSIDSSIQQIDGRYLMLIIDKCCVQDYFESYIIQKEVENNRSNVFTLIGSQMALDINNNTYVYHTISDSILNIENGSILILKKMNNIYSSLYDLFNQNFIQIEDKYYCRIAMGNYLNPQCHVNKLFYCIIIIDHNDFKHADVAFLNRFEKHIIHLENIMDNCHLSTVKAILDWIESFKNINQQHYFTYQHLIVNFNQDYLAYLVLKAYEHYNSMKDVINYCKQVLISNSTFGFALVASISENTDIKKELLEKYYTEKPHTLDSFRTNEHLTKQNGLRKIVFTYTRLSETLIFPETFHGFLEYKLSNYCSENDLKNSINY
;
A
#
# COMPACT_ATOMS: atom_id res chain seq x y z
N MET A 1 -21.13 18.66 -0.74
CA MET A 1 -20.70 20.07 -0.65
C MET A 1 -19.18 20.24 -0.57
N ARG A 2 -18.46 19.66 0.41
CA ARG A 2 -17.00 19.84 0.52
C ARG A 2 -16.20 19.41 -0.72
N ASP A 3 -16.54 18.27 -1.33
CA ASP A 3 -15.89 17.80 -2.57
C ASP A 3 -16.09 18.80 -3.73
N TYR A 4 -17.29 19.37 -3.86
CA TYR A 4 -17.57 20.39 -4.85
C TYR A 4 -16.78 21.69 -4.60
N TYR A 5 -16.74 22.19 -3.36
CA TYR A 5 -15.90 23.36 -3.04
C TYR A 5 -14.43 23.10 -3.31
N SER A 6 -13.95 21.89 -3.02
CA SER A 6 -12.55 21.49 -3.27
C SER A 6 -12.25 21.45 -4.77
N LEU A 7 -13.18 20.94 -5.59
CA LEU A 7 -13.10 20.98 -7.05
C LEU A 7 -12.96 22.43 -7.55
N ILE A 8 -13.89 23.32 -7.20
CA ILE A 8 -13.88 24.70 -7.67
C ILE A 8 -12.62 25.44 -7.20
N LYS A 9 -12.24 25.30 -5.93
CA LYS A 9 -11.04 25.94 -5.36
C LYS A 9 -9.76 25.48 -6.08
N SER A 10 -9.65 24.18 -6.39
CA SER A 10 -8.45 23.62 -7.03
C SER A 10 -8.36 23.99 -8.50
N VAL A 11 -9.50 23.99 -9.21
CA VAL A 11 -9.56 24.47 -10.60
C VAL A 11 -9.17 25.95 -10.68
N ALA A 12 -9.77 26.81 -9.84
CA ALA A 12 -9.45 28.23 -9.81
C ALA A 12 -7.98 28.49 -9.46
N LYS A 13 -7.42 27.74 -8.50
CA LYS A 13 -6.01 27.84 -8.09
C LYS A 13 -5.06 27.48 -9.24
N ASP A 14 -5.30 26.37 -9.93
CA ASP A 14 -4.40 25.93 -11.02
C ASP A 14 -4.55 26.83 -12.25
N VAL A 15 -5.78 27.22 -12.63
CA VAL A 15 -6.01 28.17 -13.73
C VAL A 15 -5.30 29.49 -13.46
N GLY A 16 -5.41 30.03 -12.24
CA GLY A 16 -4.69 31.25 -11.84
C GLY A 16 -3.17 31.07 -11.76
N LYS A 17 -2.69 29.92 -11.28
CA LYS A 17 -1.24 29.63 -11.18
C LYS A 17 -0.57 29.57 -12.56
N TYR A 18 -1.26 29.01 -13.56
CA TYR A 18 -0.74 28.88 -14.92
C TYR A 18 -1.12 30.06 -15.83
N ASN A 19 -1.81 31.09 -15.32
CA ASN A 19 -2.31 32.24 -16.10
C ASN A 19 -3.06 31.81 -17.39
N LEU A 20 -3.92 30.78 -17.26
CA LEU A 20 -4.64 30.24 -18.41
C LEU A 20 -5.79 31.16 -18.82
N ASN A 21 -5.90 31.40 -20.13
CA ASN A 21 -6.97 32.20 -20.72
C ASN A 21 -7.94 31.33 -21.51
N GLU A 22 -8.98 31.94 -22.10
CA GLU A 22 -9.98 31.24 -22.93
C GLU A 22 -9.33 30.46 -24.10
N ASP A 23 -8.20 30.94 -24.61
CA ASP A 23 -7.42 30.28 -25.68
C ASP A 23 -6.83 28.93 -25.23
N ASP A 24 -6.59 28.72 -23.94
CA ASP A 24 -6.02 27.50 -23.35
C ASP A 24 -7.08 26.45 -22.99
N SER A 25 -8.18 26.42 -23.74
CA SER A 25 -9.34 25.55 -23.50
C SER A 25 -8.96 24.09 -23.18
N ILE A 26 -8.08 23.46 -23.95
CA ILE A 26 -7.67 22.07 -23.71
C ILE A 26 -7.03 21.89 -22.33
N GLN A 27 -6.18 22.82 -21.89
CA GLN A 27 -5.53 22.73 -20.58
C GLN A 27 -6.53 22.93 -19.44
N ILE A 28 -7.44 23.90 -19.59
CA ILE A 28 -8.52 24.15 -18.62
C ILE A 28 -9.40 22.90 -18.47
N PHE A 29 -9.82 22.31 -19.59
CA PHE A 29 -10.62 21.09 -19.59
C PHE A 29 -9.87 19.89 -19.01
N THR A 30 -8.56 19.82 -19.21
CA THR A 30 -7.70 18.79 -18.60
C THR A 30 -7.65 18.94 -17.08
N ILE A 31 -7.49 20.17 -16.59
CA ILE A 31 -7.51 20.51 -15.17
C ILE A 31 -8.88 20.15 -14.55
N ILE A 32 -9.97 20.49 -15.23
CA ILE A 32 -11.33 20.17 -14.78
C ILE A 32 -11.52 18.65 -14.70
N LYS A 33 -11.21 17.90 -15.77
CA LYS A 33 -11.34 16.43 -15.79
C LYS A 33 -10.51 15.78 -14.70
N LYS A 34 -9.27 16.25 -14.49
CA LYS A 34 -8.38 15.81 -13.41
C LYS A 34 -9.02 15.99 -12.04
N TYR A 35 -9.54 17.18 -11.73
CA TYR A 35 -10.13 17.45 -10.42
C TYR A 35 -11.50 16.80 -10.23
N MET A 36 -12.28 16.60 -11.31
CA MET A 36 -13.50 15.78 -11.27
C MET A 36 -13.17 14.35 -10.84
N LYS A 37 -12.17 13.71 -11.48
CA LYS A 37 -11.69 12.39 -11.05
C LYS A 37 -11.25 12.43 -9.58
N LYS A 38 -10.33 13.32 -9.22
CA LYS A 38 -9.74 13.43 -7.88
C LYS A 38 -10.77 13.53 -6.75
N TYR A 39 -11.87 14.25 -6.96
CA TYR A 39 -12.87 14.47 -5.90
C TYR A 39 -14.12 13.61 -6.01
N PHE A 40 -14.45 13.05 -7.17
CA PHE A 40 -15.68 12.29 -7.41
C PHE A 40 -15.43 10.83 -7.85
N ASP A 41 -14.28 10.26 -7.53
CA ASP A 41 -13.94 8.84 -7.81
C ASP A 41 -14.73 7.81 -6.97
N GLN A 42 -15.70 8.25 -6.17
CA GLN A 42 -16.14 7.58 -4.95
C GLN A 42 -17.28 6.57 -5.10
N LEU A 43 -17.91 6.38 -6.27
CA LEU A 43 -19.14 5.56 -6.37
C LEU A 43 -19.13 4.61 -7.57
N ARG A 44 -18.66 3.38 -7.39
CA ARG A 44 -18.83 2.30 -8.38
C ARG A 44 -20.17 1.55 -8.28
N SER A 45 -21.19 2.12 -7.63
CA SER A 45 -22.54 1.55 -7.64
C SER A 45 -23.25 1.65 -9.01
N PHE A 46 -22.54 2.05 -10.07
CA PHE A 46 -23.06 2.24 -11.42
C PHE A 46 -22.05 1.74 -12.44
N ASP A 47 -22.53 1.26 -13.60
CA ASP A 47 -21.72 0.81 -14.75
C ASP A 47 -20.72 1.86 -15.27
N ILE A 48 -20.92 3.14 -14.91
CA ILE A 48 -20.07 4.28 -15.26
C ILE A 48 -19.82 5.08 -13.99
N SER A 49 -18.56 5.46 -13.74
CA SER A 49 -18.18 6.22 -12.54
C SER A 49 -18.82 7.62 -12.53
N PRO A 50 -19.08 8.23 -11.35
CA PRO A 50 -19.74 9.53 -11.24
C PRO A 50 -18.96 10.64 -11.93
N HIS A 51 -17.62 10.60 -11.84
CA HIS A 51 -16.78 11.59 -12.48
C HIS A 51 -16.84 11.48 -14.01
N GLU A 52 -16.94 10.27 -14.58
CA GLU A 52 -17.16 10.07 -16.01
C GLU A 52 -18.53 10.58 -16.44
N LYS A 53 -19.59 10.28 -15.68
CA LYS A 53 -20.93 10.83 -15.95
C LYS A 53 -20.95 12.36 -15.90
N MET A 54 -20.28 12.94 -14.90
CA MET A 54 -20.15 14.39 -14.74
C MET A 54 -19.37 14.99 -15.91
N TRP A 55 -18.28 14.36 -16.32
CA TRP A 55 -17.47 14.76 -17.46
C TRP A 55 -18.26 14.74 -18.77
N ILE A 56 -18.99 13.64 -19.03
CA ILE A 56 -19.84 13.51 -20.22
C ILE A 56 -20.90 14.61 -20.26
N LYS A 57 -21.56 14.87 -19.13
CA LYS A 57 -22.57 15.91 -19.04
C LYS A 57 -21.97 17.30 -19.23
N PHE A 58 -20.83 17.59 -18.61
CA PHE A 58 -20.12 18.84 -18.73
C PHE A 58 -19.74 19.14 -20.18
N CYS A 59 -19.09 18.20 -20.88
CA CYS A 59 -18.73 18.35 -22.29
C CYS A 59 -19.95 18.57 -23.20
N LYS A 60 -21.09 17.95 -22.91
CA LYS A 60 -22.34 18.16 -23.67
C LYS A 60 -22.91 19.56 -23.44
N GLU A 61 -22.96 20.03 -22.20
CA GLU A 61 -23.49 21.36 -21.86
C GLU A 61 -22.59 22.49 -22.36
N THR A 62 -21.28 22.26 -22.46
CA THR A 62 -20.32 23.24 -22.99
C THR A 62 -20.08 23.10 -24.51
N ASN A 63 -20.80 22.21 -25.22
CA ASN A 63 -20.59 21.94 -26.65
C ASN A 63 -19.16 21.50 -27.05
N HIS A 64 -18.48 20.74 -26.18
CA HIS A 64 -17.11 20.24 -26.42
C HIS A 64 -17.04 18.70 -26.36
N ILE A 65 -17.90 18.04 -27.13
CA ILE A 65 -17.99 16.57 -27.16
C ILE A 65 -16.71 15.94 -27.73
N GLU A 66 -15.99 16.63 -28.63
CA GLU A 66 -14.71 16.13 -29.15
C GLU A 66 -13.61 15.93 -28.10
N LEU A 67 -13.77 16.46 -26.89
CA LEU A 67 -12.79 16.34 -25.80
C LEU A 67 -12.97 15.08 -24.95
N LEU A 68 -14.04 14.31 -25.14
CA LEU A 68 -14.33 13.12 -24.34
C LEU A 68 -13.15 12.12 -24.36
N ASP A 69 -12.64 11.82 -25.55
CA ASP A 69 -11.60 10.82 -25.79
C ASP A 69 -10.18 11.41 -25.89
N LYS A 70 -10.07 12.74 -26.12
CA LYS A 70 -8.77 13.41 -26.28
C LYS A 70 -8.01 13.59 -24.96
N ILE A 71 -8.74 13.80 -23.86
CA ILE A 71 -8.11 14.12 -22.57
C ILE A 71 -7.88 12.84 -21.78
N GLN A 72 -6.61 12.44 -21.66
CA GLN A 72 -6.21 11.33 -20.82
C GLN A 72 -6.07 11.75 -19.36
N LEU A 73 -6.55 10.90 -18.45
CA LEU A 73 -6.48 11.13 -17.01
C LEU A 73 -5.13 10.63 -16.46
N PRO A 74 -4.60 11.29 -15.41
CA PRO A 74 -3.42 10.79 -14.72
C PRO A 74 -3.68 9.40 -14.13
N THR A 75 -2.60 8.61 -14.06
CA THR A 75 -2.61 7.31 -13.37
C THR A 75 -2.91 7.50 -11.87
N THR A 76 -3.39 6.45 -11.21
CA THR A 76 -3.68 6.49 -9.77
C THR A 76 -2.44 6.89 -8.96
N LYS A 77 -1.26 6.37 -9.32
CA LYS A 77 0.03 6.75 -8.70
C LYS A 77 0.30 8.25 -8.79
N SER A 78 0.31 8.79 -10.01
CA SER A 78 0.57 10.22 -10.22
C SER A 78 -0.46 11.11 -9.53
N SER A 79 -1.69 10.62 -9.36
CA SER A 79 -2.72 11.32 -8.60
C SER A 79 -2.37 11.34 -7.10
N ILE A 80 -1.99 10.20 -6.52
CA ILE A 80 -1.55 10.09 -5.12
C ILE A 80 -0.35 10.99 -4.86
N ASP A 81 0.65 10.95 -5.73
CA ASP A 81 1.86 11.78 -5.64
C ASP A 81 1.52 13.26 -5.62
N SER A 82 0.64 13.68 -6.54
CA SER A 82 0.21 15.06 -6.62
C SER A 82 -0.54 15.51 -5.36
N SER A 83 -1.27 14.60 -4.71
CA SER A 83 -1.99 14.90 -3.48
C SER A 83 -1.06 15.03 -2.29
N ILE A 84 -0.06 14.14 -2.14
CA ILE A 84 0.96 14.22 -1.08
C ILE A 84 1.78 15.52 -1.19
N GLN A 85 2.08 15.97 -2.41
CA GLN A 85 2.82 17.21 -2.64
C GLN A 85 2.00 18.49 -2.43
N GLN A 86 0.66 18.40 -2.41
CA GLN A 86 -0.21 19.55 -2.24
C GLN A 86 -0.36 19.94 -0.77
N ILE A 87 0.35 20.99 -0.36
CA ILE A 87 0.33 21.54 1.01
C ILE A 87 -1.08 21.94 1.47
N ASP A 88 -1.89 22.54 0.57
CA ASP A 88 -3.26 22.98 0.89
C ASP A 88 -4.33 21.93 0.54
N GLY A 89 -3.91 20.73 0.15
CA GLY A 89 -4.80 19.62 -0.19
C GLY A 89 -5.45 19.02 1.06
N ARG A 90 -6.58 18.34 0.88
CA ARG A 90 -7.12 17.49 1.95
C ARG A 90 -6.22 16.28 2.12
N TYR A 91 -6.22 15.71 3.32
CA TYR A 91 -5.59 14.42 3.56
C TYR A 91 -6.20 13.32 2.68
N LEU A 92 -5.41 12.28 2.46
CA LEU A 92 -5.72 11.22 1.53
C LEU A 92 -6.34 10.02 2.23
N MET A 93 -7.34 9.42 1.60
CA MET A 93 -7.93 8.14 1.99
C MET A 93 -7.89 7.19 0.80
N LEU A 94 -7.13 6.11 0.96
CA LEU A 94 -7.04 5.03 -0.02
C LEU A 94 -8.01 3.93 0.40
N ILE A 95 -8.98 3.66 -0.45
CA ILE A 95 -9.98 2.60 -0.26
C ILE A 95 -9.54 1.42 -1.11
N ILE A 96 -9.14 0.33 -0.48
CA ILE A 96 -8.46 -0.78 -1.16
C ILE A 96 -9.15 -2.10 -0.82
N ASP A 97 -9.44 -2.91 -1.84
CA ASP A 97 -10.15 -4.19 -1.68
C ASP A 97 -9.25 -5.34 -1.21
N LYS A 98 -7.95 -5.29 -1.56
CA LYS A 98 -7.01 -6.40 -1.42
C LYS A 98 -5.82 -6.00 -0.54
N CYS A 99 -5.51 -6.81 0.47
CA CYS A 99 -4.38 -6.54 1.37
C CYS A 99 -3.03 -6.40 0.62
N CYS A 100 -2.77 -7.25 -0.39
CA CYS A 100 -1.54 -7.14 -1.18
C CYS A 100 -1.39 -5.78 -1.88
N VAL A 101 -2.50 -5.16 -2.29
CA VAL A 101 -2.51 -3.83 -2.90
C VAL A 101 -2.24 -2.75 -1.85
N GLN A 102 -2.71 -2.92 -0.61
CA GLN A 102 -2.36 -2.02 0.49
C GLN A 102 -0.85 -2.03 0.78
N ASP A 103 -0.24 -3.21 0.80
CA ASP A 103 1.21 -3.37 1.03
C ASP A 103 2.02 -2.77 -0.12
N TYR A 104 1.52 -2.88 -1.35
CA TYR A 104 2.13 -2.23 -2.51
C TYR A 104 2.12 -0.71 -2.38
N PHE A 105 0.95 -0.10 -2.12
CA PHE A 105 0.88 1.37 -2.02
C PHE A 105 1.66 1.91 -0.83
N GLU A 106 1.66 1.20 0.30
CA GLU A 106 2.54 1.56 1.42
C GLU A 106 4.02 1.52 1.00
N SER A 107 4.48 0.42 0.40
CA SER A 107 5.87 0.28 -0.05
C SER A 107 6.23 1.34 -1.09
N TYR A 108 5.33 1.61 -2.03
CA TYR A 108 5.47 2.62 -3.06
C TYR A 108 5.66 4.03 -2.46
N ILE A 109 4.79 4.41 -1.51
CA ILE A 109 4.87 5.71 -0.84
C ILE A 109 6.18 5.82 -0.06
N ILE A 110 6.54 4.79 0.72
CA ILE A 110 7.79 4.79 1.50
C ILE A 110 9.00 4.97 0.58
N GLN A 111 9.11 4.15 -0.48
CA GLN A 111 10.23 4.21 -1.39
C GLN A 111 10.35 5.57 -2.07
N LYS A 112 9.23 6.08 -2.59
CA LYS A 112 9.20 7.35 -3.31
C LYS A 112 9.61 8.54 -2.42
N GLU A 113 9.17 8.55 -1.17
CA GLU A 113 9.49 9.64 -0.25
C GLU A 113 10.96 9.58 0.22
N VAL A 114 11.51 8.36 0.35
CA VAL A 114 12.95 8.15 0.53
C VAL A 114 13.74 8.69 -0.67
N GLU A 115 13.32 8.40 -1.91
CA GLU A 115 13.96 8.91 -3.14
C GLU A 115 13.89 10.45 -3.23
N ASN A 116 12.80 11.05 -2.75
CA ASN A 116 12.61 12.50 -2.73
C ASN A 116 13.42 13.21 -1.62
N ASN A 117 14.21 12.50 -0.80
CA ASN A 117 14.85 13.02 0.41
C ASN A 117 13.88 13.80 1.32
N ARG A 118 12.60 13.43 1.29
CA ARG A 118 11.55 14.07 2.08
C ARG A 118 11.37 13.31 3.40
N SER A 119 10.55 13.89 4.28
CA SER A 119 10.23 13.43 5.62
C SER A 119 10.13 11.92 5.79
N ASN A 120 10.43 11.45 7.01
CA ASN A 120 10.16 10.05 7.39
C ASN A 120 8.69 9.70 7.12
N VAL A 121 8.46 8.58 6.44
CA VAL A 121 7.13 7.96 6.35
C VAL A 121 6.97 7.03 7.54
N PHE A 122 5.88 7.19 8.29
CA PHE A 122 5.60 6.38 9.46
C PHE A 122 4.22 5.74 9.32
N THR A 123 4.16 4.41 9.44
CA THR A 123 2.91 3.67 9.40
C THR A 123 2.49 3.27 10.80
N LEU A 124 1.31 3.73 11.24
CA LEU A 124 0.61 3.24 12.42
C LEU A 124 -0.42 2.20 12.02
N ILE A 125 -0.32 1.01 12.62
CA ILE A 125 -1.26 -0.08 12.43
C ILE A 125 -1.97 -0.34 13.76
N GLY A 126 -3.30 -0.34 13.75
CA GLY A 126 -4.08 -0.61 14.95
C GLY A 126 -3.89 -2.05 15.43
N SER A 127 -3.46 -2.21 16.68
CA SER A 127 -3.34 -3.51 17.35
C SER A 127 -4.66 -4.27 17.29
N GLN A 128 -4.57 -5.54 16.92
CA GLN A 128 -5.68 -6.49 16.94
C GLN A 128 -5.58 -7.44 18.15
N MET A 129 -4.68 -7.17 19.09
CA MET A 129 -4.47 -8.00 20.28
C MET A 129 -5.57 -7.76 21.31
N ALA A 130 -5.97 -8.83 22.01
CA ALA A 130 -7.17 -8.83 22.85
C ALA A 130 -7.15 -7.78 23.98
N LEU A 131 -5.98 -7.49 24.57
CA LEU A 131 -5.85 -6.52 25.66
C LEU A 131 -5.71 -5.06 25.20
N ASP A 132 -5.50 -4.83 23.90
CA ASP A 132 -5.41 -3.48 23.33
C ASP A 132 -6.76 -2.99 22.80
N ILE A 133 -7.63 -3.92 22.41
CA ILE A 133 -8.99 -3.61 21.97
C ILE A 133 -9.73 -2.90 23.10
N ASN A 134 -10.21 -1.67 22.82
CA ASN A 134 -10.88 -0.78 23.78
C ASN A 134 -10.05 -0.35 24.99
N ASN A 135 -8.72 -0.49 24.93
CA ASN A 135 -7.84 -0.03 25.99
C ASN A 135 -7.50 1.45 25.82
N ASN A 136 -7.87 2.26 26.81
CA ASN A 136 -7.58 3.70 26.81
C ASN A 136 -6.08 3.98 26.83
N THR A 137 -5.25 3.17 27.51
CA THR A 137 -3.79 3.42 27.53
C THR A 137 -3.18 3.23 26.16
N TYR A 138 -3.60 2.19 25.42
CA TYR A 138 -3.20 1.98 24.03
C TYR A 138 -3.58 3.16 23.13
N VAL A 139 -4.82 3.64 23.26
CA VAL A 139 -5.32 4.83 22.54
C VAL A 139 -4.46 6.05 22.85
N TYR A 140 -4.14 6.30 24.12
CA TYR A 140 -3.29 7.43 24.53
C TYR A 140 -1.88 7.35 23.96
N HIS A 141 -1.25 6.18 23.98
CA HIS A 141 0.07 5.99 23.38
C HIS A 141 0.02 6.24 21.87
N THR A 142 -0.99 5.73 21.18
CA THR A 142 -1.07 5.89 19.73
C THR A 142 -1.38 7.33 19.30
N ILE A 143 -2.18 8.06 20.10
CA ILE A 143 -2.39 9.49 19.91
C ILE A 143 -1.07 10.26 20.13
N SER A 144 -0.30 9.88 21.16
CA SER A 144 1.00 10.51 21.45
C SER A 144 1.99 10.29 20.30
N ASP A 145 2.07 9.08 19.76
CA ASP A 145 2.89 8.77 18.59
C ASP A 145 2.42 9.56 17.35
N SER A 146 1.11 9.73 17.19
CA SER A 146 0.55 10.55 16.12
C SER A 146 0.97 12.02 16.27
N ILE A 147 0.88 12.59 17.48
CA ILE A 147 1.30 13.96 17.80
C ILE A 147 2.78 14.17 17.43
N LEU A 148 3.66 13.27 17.85
CA LEU A 148 5.08 13.36 17.53
C LEU A 148 5.34 13.39 16.01
N ASN A 149 4.65 12.54 15.24
CA ASN A 149 4.79 12.53 13.78
C ASN A 149 4.21 13.79 13.11
N ILE A 150 3.12 14.34 13.66
CA ILE A 150 2.51 15.61 13.22
C ILE A 150 3.48 16.77 13.42
N GLU A 151 4.11 16.85 14.60
CA GLU A 151 5.07 17.91 14.93
C GLU A 151 6.37 17.81 14.10
N ASN A 152 6.82 16.58 13.84
CA ASN A 152 8.02 16.31 13.04
C ASN A 152 7.82 16.53 11.53
N GLY A 153 6.58 16.68 11.05
CA GLY A 153 6.30 16.83 9.62
C GLY A 153 6.46 15.54 8.81
N SER A 154 6.26 14.40 9.46
CA SER A 154 6.31 13.07 8.83
C SER A 154 5.07 12.81 7.98
N ILE A 155 5.17 11.87 7.04
CA ILE A 155 3.98 11.35 6.34
C ILE A 155 3.43 10.21 7.20
N LEU A 156 2.24 10.40 7.76
CA LEU A 156 1.61 9.44 8.66
C LEU A 156 0.60 8.59 7.89
N ILE A 157 0.89 7.30 7.77
CA ILE A 157 -0.02 6.30 7.20
C ILE A 157 -0.78 5.62 8.34
N LEU A 158 -2.11 5.74 8.36
CA LEU A 158 -2.99 5.12 9.36
C LEU A 158 -3.69 3.90 8.76
N LYS A 159 -3.51 2.73 9.37
CA LYS A 159 -4.18 1.47 9.03
C LYS A 159 -4.93 0.93 10.25
N LYS A 160 -6.21 0.59 10.12
CA LYS A 160 -7.02 0.00 11.21
C LYS A 160 -7.05 0.83 12.51
N MET A 161 -6.94 2.16 12.41
CA MET A 161 -6.83 3.09 13.53
C MET A 161 -8.16 3.74 13.95
N ASN A 162 -9.26 3.00 13.84
CA ASN A 162 -10.62 3.54 14.03
C ASN A 162 -10.84 4.18 15.41
N ASN A 163 -10.13 3.67 16.42
CA ASN A 163 -10.20 4.13 17.82
C ASN A 163 -9.66 5.55 18.05
N ILE A 164 -8.79 6.08 17.19
CA ILE A 164 -8.22 7.44 17.34
C ILE A 164 -8.85 8.47 16.38
N TYR A 165 -9.71 8.06 15.45
CA TYR A 165 -10.23 8.99 14.43
C TYR A 165 -11.08 10.13 15.01
N SER A 166 -11.80 9.87 16.11
CA SER A 166 -12.52 10.91 16.86
C SER A 166 -11.56 11.90 17.53
N SER A 167 -10.40 11.42 17.98
CA SER A 167 -9.37 12.22 18.65
C SER A 167 -8.67 13.18 17.69
N LEU A 168 -8.45 12.74 16.45
CA LEU A 168 -7.84 13.51 15.36
C LEU A 168 -8.85 14.33 14.54
N TYR A 169 -10.06 14.56 15.06
CA TYR A 169 -11.15 15.20 14.32
C TYR A 169 -10.78 16.57 13.76
N ASP A 170 -10.22 17.47 14.58
CA ASP A 170 -9.87 18.82 14.14
C ASP A 170 -8.69 18.79 13.16
N LEU A 171 -7.76 17.84 13.32
CA LEU A 171 -6.68 17.61 12.38
C LEU A 171 -7.25 17.26 11.01
N PHE A 172 -8.12 16.25 10.92
CA PHE A 172 -8.71 15.82 9.65
C PHE A 172 -9.60 16.88 8.99
N ASN A 173 -10.22 17.76 9.77
CA ASN A 173 -10.95 18.90 9.23
C ASN A 173 -10.05 20.06 8.80
N GLN A 174 -8.74 20.00 9.09
CA GLN A 174 -7.80 21.09 8.91
C GLN A 174 -8.26 22.37 9.65
N ASN A 175 -8.87 22.19 10.82
CA ASN A 175 -9.33 23.27 11.70
C ASN A 175 -8.13 23.87 12.46
N PHE A 176 -7.27 24.58 11.75
CA PHE A 176 -6.02 25.12 12.29
C PHE A 176 -6.16 26.57 12.75
N ILE A 177 -5.46 26.89 13.84
CA ILE A 177 -5.22 28.25 14.30
C ILE A 177 -3.81 28.65 13.86
N GLN A 178 -3.67 29.74 13.12
CA GLN A 178 -2.38 30.26 12.71
C GLN A 178 -1.87 31.28 13.74
N ILE A 179 -0.68 31.04 14.30
CA ILE A 179 0.02 31.93 15.23
C ILE A 179 1.46 32.05 14.73
N GLU A 180 1.91 33.27 14.40
CA GLU A 180 3.30 33.55 13.97
C GLU A 180 3.79 32.57 12.87
N ASP A 181 3.01 32.42 11.79
CA ASP A 181 3.26 31.52 10.65
C ASP A 181 3.38 30.02 10.96
N LYS A 182 2.98 29.62 12.16
CA LYS A 182 2.82 28.22 12.57
C LYS A 182 1.34 27.87 12.68
N TYR A 183 1.02 26.62 12.33
CA TYR A 183 -0.33 26.09 12.46
C TYR A 183 -0.43 25.26 13.73
N TYR A 184 -1.53 25.42 14.46
CA TYR A 184 -1.84 24.64 15.65
C TYR A 184 -3.23 24.01 15.51
N CYS A 185 -3.36 22.79 15.99
CA CYS A 185 -4.61 22.04 15.98
C CYS A 185 -4.91 21.48 17.37
N ARG A 186 -6.19 21.36 17.73
CA ARG A 186 -6.59 20.64 18.94
C ARG A 186 -6.65 19.15 18.64
N ILE A 187 -6.07 18.34 19.52
CA ILE A 187 -6.19 16.88 19.46
C ILE A 187 -6.87 16.43 20.74
N ALA A 188 -8.00 15.73 20.63
CA ALA A 188 -8.70 15.25 21.81
C ALA A 188 -8.00 14.03 22.38
N MET A 189 -7.78 14.02 23.69
CA MET A 189 -7.08 12.97 24.41
C MET A 189 -7.94 12.59 25.61
N GLY A 190 -8.93 11.72 25.36
CA GLY A 190 -9.97 11.40 26.34
C GLY A 190 -10.93 12.58 26.58
N ASN A 191 -11.58 12.59 27.74
CA ASN A 191 -12.68 13.54 28.00
C ASN A 191 -12.23 14.94 28.46
N TYR A 192 -10.98 15.07 28.90
CA TYR A 192 -10.53 16.25 29.65
C TYR A 192 -9.26 16.90 29.10
N LEU A 193 -8.46 16.18 28.31
CA LEU A 193 -7.21 16.70 27.76
C LEU A 193 -7.42 16.98 26.28
N ASN A 194 -7.23 18.24 25.88
CA ASN A 194 -7.28 18.65 24.47
C ASN A 194 -6.03 19.49 24.15
N PRO A 195 -4.83 18.86 24.11
CA PRO A 195 -3.59 19.57 23.80
C PRO A 195 -3.68 20.33 22.46
N GLN A 196 -3.04 21.49 22.43
CA GLN A 196 -2.75 22.21 21.18
C GLN A 196 -1.44 21.67 20.62
N CYS A 197 -1.53 20.97 19.50
CA CYS A 197 -0.40 20.38 18.78
C CYS A 197 0.04 21.32 17.66
N HIS A 198 1.34 21.52 17.52
CA HIS A 198 1.90 22.19 16.35
C HIS A 198 1.76 21.27 15.12
N VAL A 199 1.22 21.79 14.02
CA VAL A 199 1.11 21.07 12.75
C VAL A 199 2.19 21.58 11.81
N ASN A 200 3.17 20.72 11.55
CA ASN A 200 4.26 21.05 10.64
C ASN A 200 3.74 21.18 9.20
N LYS A 201 4.24 22.17 8.45
CA LYS A 201 3.83 22.43 7.05
C LYS A 201 4.15 21.26 6.09
N LEU A 202 5.10 20.40 6.45
CA LEU A 202 5.47 19.21 5.67
C LEU A 202 4.66 17.96 6.04
N PHE A 203 3.89 18.01 7.14
CA PHE A 203 3.06 16.88 7.60
C PHE A 203 1.99 16.54 6.56
N TYR A 204 1.80 15.25 6.33
CA TYR A 204 0.71 14.74 5.50
C TYR A 204 0.15 13.44 6.08
N CYS A 205 -1.17 13.30 6.05
CA CYS A 205 -1.86 12.11 6.55
C CYS A 205 -2.46 11.30 5.39
N ILE A 206 -2.27 9.99 5.45
CA ILE A 206 -2.85 9.02 4.53
C ILE A 206 -3.57 7.96 5.36
N ILE A 207 -4.85 7.73 5.10
CA ILE A 207 -5.61 6.64 5.72
C ILE A 207 -5.79 5.54 4.68
N ILE A 208 -5.41 4.31 5.01
CA ILE A 208 -5.71 3.14 4.20
C ILE A 208 -6.84 2.37 4.89
N ILE A 209 -7.96 2.22 4.20
CA ILE A 209 -9.12 1.46 4.69
C ILE A 209 -9.50 0.35 3.72
N ASP A 210 -9.97 -0.76 4.28
CA ASP A 210 -10.59 -1.82 3.51
C ASP A 210 -11.90 -1.32 2.90
N HIS A 211 -12.23 -1.79 1.69
CA HIS A 211 -13.50 -1.42 1.05
C HIS A 211 -14.75 -1.88 1.83
N ASN A 212 -14.63 -2.92 2.64
CA ASN A 212 -15.70 -3.32 3.56
C ASN A 212 -15.91 -2.28 4.67
N ASP A 213 -14.82 -1.81 5.29
CA ASP A 213 -14.87 -0.79 6.33
C ASP A 213 -15.38 0.55 5.78
N PHE A 214 -15.02 0.89 4.53
CA PHE A 214 -15.52 2.07 3.83
C PHE A 214 -17.05 2.12 3.76
N LYS A 215 -17.73 0.98 3.53
CA LYS A 215 -19.20 0.91 3.47
C LYS A 215 -19.88 1.23 4.80
N HIS A 216 -19.18 0.99 5.91
CA HIS A 216 -19.69 1.19 7.26
C HIS A 216 -19.22 2.50 7.90
N ALA A 217 -18.30 3.22 7.23
CA ALA A 217 -17.76 4.48 7.72
C ALA A 217 -18.78 5.63 7.63
N ASP A 218 -18.76 6.51 8.63
CA ASP A 218 -19.63 7.67 8.66
C ASP A 218 -19.36 8.63 7.49
N VAL A 219 -20.41 9.06 6.80
CA VAL A 219 -20.34 10.04 5.70
C VAL A 219 -19.61 11.32 6.13
N ALA A 220 -19.80 11.77 7.37
CA ALA A 220 -19.14 12.94 7.91
C ALA A 220 -17.61 12.79 8.00
N PHE A 221 -17.12 11.58 8.32
CA PHE A 221 -15.70 11.25 8.34
C PHE A 221 -15.14 11.18 6.92
N LEU A 222 -15.82 10.45 6.03
CA LEU A 222 -15.42 10.29 4.63
C LEU A 222 -15.29 11.64 3.89
N ASN A 223 -16.15 12.61 4.21
CA ASN A 223 -16.14 13.94 3.61
C ASN A 223 -14.93 14.82 4.00
N ARG A 224 -14.10 14.39 4.96
CA ARG A 224 -12.88 15.11 5.38
C ARG A 224 -11.68 14.80 4.47
N PHE A 225 -11.72 13.67 3.77
CA PHE A 225 -10.61 13.18 2.97
C PHE A 225 -10.88 13.30 1.48
N GLU A 226 -9.81 13.52 0.74
CA GLU A 226 -9.74 13.13 -0.66
C GLU A 226 -9.69 11.60 -0.74
N LYS A 227 -10.52 10.99 -1.60
CA LYS A 227 -10.72 9.55 -1.62
C LYS A 227 -10.36 8.97 -2.98
N HIS A 228 -9.52 7.93 -2.98
CA HIS A 228 -9.18 7.15 -4.17
C HIS A 228 -9.59 5.70 -3.93
N ILE A 229 -10.42 5.18 -4.83
CA ILE A 229 -10.81 3.76 -4.79
C ILE A 229 -9.88 2.99 -5.70
N ILE A 230 -9.15 2.05 -5.11
CA ILE A 230 -8.10 1.31 -5.78
C ILE A 230 -8.49 -0.17 -5.82
N HIS A 231 -8.77 -0.60 -7.03
CA HIS A 231 -8.90 -2.01 -7.36
C HIS A 231 -7.66 -2.47 -8.12
N LEU A 232 -7.32 -3.74 -7.98
CA LEU A 232 -6.17 -4.33 -8.65
C LEU A 232 -6.28 -4.20 -10.18
N GLU A 233 -7.47 -4.34 -10.74
CA GLU A 233 -7.70 -4.25 -12.18
C GLU A 233 -7.44 -2.83 -12.72
N ASN A 234 -7.60 -1.79 -11.90
CA ASN A 234 -7.42 -0.40 -12.32
C ASN A 234 -5.95 0.02 -12.36
N ILE A 235 -5.08 -0.67 -11.62
CA ILE A 235 -3.65 -0.34 -11.52
C ILE A 235 -2.79 -1.22 -12.44
N MET A 236 -3.36 -2.31 -12.94
CA MET A 236 -2.72 -3.21 -13.89
C MET A 236 -2.96 -2.73 -15.33
N ASP A 237 -1.90 -2.58 -16.10
CA ASP A 237 -2.01 -2.31 -17.54
C ASP A 237 -1.86 -3.62 -18.35
N ASN A 238 -1.95 -3.53 -19.67
CA ASN A 238 -1.82 -4.70 -20.54
C ASN A 238 -0.44 -5.37 -20.45
N CYS A 239 0.61 -4.62 -20.12
CA CYS A 239 1.95 -5.17 -19.93
C CYS A 239 2.02 -5.99 -18.64
N HIS A 240 1.47 -5.47 -17.55
CA HIS A 240 1.35 -6.18 -16.29
C HIS A 240 0.52 -7.46 -16.44
N LEU A 241 -0.64 -7.38 -17.10
CA LEU A 241 -1.54 -8.52 -17.31
C LEU A 241 -0.90 -9.61 -18.20
N SER A 242 -0.21 -9.21 -19.27
CA SER A 242 0.50 -10.17 -20.13
C SER A 242 1.66 -10.85 -19.40
N THR A 243 2.33 -10.14 -18.49
CA THR A 243 3.38 -10.69 -17.63
C THR A 243 2.85 -11.67 -16.60
N VAL A 244 1.74 -11.33 -15.93
CA VAL A 244 1.05 -12.26 -15.01
C VAL A 244 0.67 -13.54 -15.76
N LYS A 245 0.10 -13.42 -16.96
CA LYS A 245 -0.26 -14.57 -17.79
C LYS A 245 0.97 -15.40 -18.16
N ALA A 246 2.06 -14.78 -18.61
CA ALA A 246 3.29 -15.50 -18.96
C ALA A 246 3.89 -16.28 -17.77
N ILE A 247 3.78 -15.73 -16.55
CA ILE A 247 4.23 -16.44 -15.34
C ILE A 247 3.27 -17.59 -14.98
N LEU A 248 1.95 -17.41 -15.11
CA LEU A 248 0.99 -18.49 -14.91
C LEU A 248 1.22 -19.64 -15.92
N ASP A 249 1.38 -19.31 -17.20
CA ASP A 249 1.68 -20.27 -18.27
C ASP A 249 2.99 -21.02 -17.97
N TRP A 250 3.99 -20.33 -17.41
CA TRP A 250 5.23 -20.96 -16.94
C TRP A 250 4.99 -21.95 -15.79
N ILE A 251 4.19 -21.62 -14.78
CA ILE A 251 3.86 -22.56 -13.70
C ILE A 251 3.06 -23.75 -14.26
N GLU A 252 2.14 -23.50 -15.18
CA GLU A 252 1.33 -24.55 -15.82
C GLU A 252 2.16 -25.48 -16.70
N SER A 253 3.25 -24.99 -17.30
CA SER A 253 4.13 -25.80 -18.16
C SER A 253 4.77 -27.00 -17.44
N PHE A 254 4.80 -27.02 -16.11
CA PHE A 254 5.31 -28.14 -15.32
C PHE A 254 4.25 -29.22 -15.05
N LYS A 255 2.97 -28.96 -15.31
CA LYS A 255 1.90 -29.94 -15.09
C LYS A 255 1.90 -30.94 -16.24
N ASN A 256 2.01 -32.24 -15.93
CA ASN A 256 1.85 -33.28 -16.94
C ASN A 256 0.37 -33.52 -17.25
N ILE A 257 0.03 -33.51 -18.54
CA ILE A 257 -1.34 -33.71 -19.06
C ILE A 257 -1.92 -35.08 -18.65
N ASN A 258 -1.04 -36.07 -18.42
CA ASN A 258 -1.41 -37.43 -18.06
C ASN A 258 -1.72 -37.63 -16.56
N GLN A 259 -1.51 -36.62 -15.71
CA GLN A 259 -1.83 -36.65 -14.29
C GLN A 259 -3.01 -35.69 -14.03
N GLN A 260 -4.22 -36.18 -14.26
CA GLN A 260 -5.42 -35.33 -14.32
C GLN A 260 -5.84 -34.71 -12.97
N HIS A 261 -5.25 -35.08 -11.84
CA HIS A 261 -5.67 -34.54 -10.53
C HIS A 261 -4.49 -34.36 -9.57
N TYR A 262 -4.59 -33.33 -8.71
CA TYR A 262 -4.13 -33.25 -7.30
C TYR A 262 -3.32 -32.00 -6.87
N PHE A 263 -2.65 -31.25 -7.76
CA PHE A 263 -1.86 -30.08 -7.32
C PHE A 263 -2.52 -28.74 -7.67
N THR A 264 -2.95 -28.01 -6.64
CA THR A 264 -3.28 -26.58 -6.73
C THR A 264 -2.00 -25.75 -6.65
N TYR A 265 -2.05 -24.50 -7.11
CA TYR A 265 -0.90 -23.59 -6.95
C TYR A 265 -0.46 -23.43 -5.49
N GLN A 266 -1.40 -23.49 -4.56
CA GLN A 266 -1.16 -23.39 -3.12
C GLN A 266 -0.39 -24.59 -2.55
N HIS A 267 -0.44 -25.75 -3.21
CA HIS A 267 0.40 -26.90 -2.82
C HIS A 267 1.86 -26.72 -3.26
N LEU A 268 2.09 -26.00 -4.35
CA LEU A 268 3.42 -25.80 -4.94
C LEU A 268 4.13 -24.57 -4.36
N ILE A 269 3.38 -23.50 -4.11
CA ILE A 269 3.91 -22.22 -3.67
C ILE A 269 3.13 -21.77 -2.44
N VAL A 270 3.84 -21.48 -1.36
CA VAL A 270 3.24 -21.12 -0.07
C VAL A 270 2.44 -19.83 -0.22
N ASN A 271 1.19 -19.83 0.27
CA ASN A 271 0.27 -18.69 0.22
C ASN A 271 0.01 -18.11 -1.18
N PHE A 272 0.15 -18.94 -2.23
CA PHE A 272 -0.11 -18.46 -3.59
C PHE A 272 -1.59 -18.09 -3.81
N ASN A 273 -1.80 -16.90 -4.34
CA ASN A 273 -3.04 -16.48 -4.97
C ASN A 273 -2.72 -15.60 -6.20
N GLN A 274 -3.70 -15.42 -7.09
CA GLN A 274 -3.50 -14.61 -8.31
C GLN A 274 -3.26 -13.13 -7.97
N ASP A 275 -3.90 -12.62 -6.91
CA ASP A 275 -3.74 -11.24 -6.45
C ASP A 275 -2.30 -10.94 -5.98
N TYR A 276 -1.63 -11.92 -5.35
CA TYR A 276 -0.24 -11.86 -4.91
C TYR A 276 0.71 -11.89 -6.09
N LEU A 277 0.42 -12.71 -7.11
CA LEU A 277 1.21 -12.71 -8.34
C LEU A 277 1.11 -11.35 -9.05
N ALA A 278 -0.09 -10.78 -9.14
CA ALA A 278 -0.28 -9.44 -9.71
C ALA A 278 0.46 -8.37 -8.89
N TYR A 279 0.38 -8.42 -7.55
CA TYR A 279 1.17 -7.59 -6.65
C TYR A 279 2.68 -7.70 -6.91
N LEU A 280 3.19 -8.93 -7.04
CA LEU A 280 4.61 -9.19 -7.25
C LEU A 280 5.08 -8.61 -8.58
N VAL A 281 4.27 -8.76 -9.63
CA VAL A 281 4.53 -8.16 -10.94
C VAL A 281 4.55 -6.63 -10.85
N LEU A 282 3.54 -6.01 -10.21
CA LEU A 282 3.52 -4.56 -10.01
C LEU A 282 4.78 -4.07 -9.29
N LYS A 283 5.14 -4.71 -8.18
CA LYS A 283 6.33 -4.37 -7.42
C LYS A 283 7.61 -4.51 -8.24
N ALA A 284 7.71 -5.56 -9.06
CA ALA A 284 8.87 -5.79 -9.91
C ALA A 284 9.02 -4.70 -10.99
N TYR A 285 7.91 -4.23 -11.56
CA TYR A 285 7.90 -3.15 -12.54
C TYR A 285 8.33 -1.78 -11.96
N GLU A 286 8.35 -1.60 -10.64
CA GLU A 286 8.97 -0.39 -10.03
C GLU A 286 10.49 -0.36 -10.18
N HIS A 287 11.13 -1.53 -10.30
CA HIS A 287 12.59 -1.65 -10.32
C HIS A 287 13.13 -2.08 -11.69
N TYR A 288 12.31 -2.73 -12.51
CA TYR A 288 12.72 -3.28 -13.80
C TYR A 288 11.82 -2.77 -14.92
N ASN A 289 12.43 -2.27 -16.00
CA ASN A 289 11.71 -1.76 -17.17
C ASN A 289 11.41 -2.84 -18.22
N SER A 290 12.12 -3.97 -18.18
CA SER A 290 12.02 -5.05 -19.16
C SER A 290 11.12 -6.17 -18.64
N MET A 291 10.15 -6.58 -19.45
CA MET A 291 9.26 -7.72 -19.16
C MET A 291 10.06 -8.99 -18.82
N LYS A 292 11.20 -9.23 -19.49
CA LYS A 292 12.03 -10.41 -19.23
C LYS A 292 12.65 -10.39 -17.82
N ASP A 293 13.13 -9.23 -17.39
CA ASP A 293 13.76 -9.07 -16.08
C ASP A 293 12.73 -9.17 -14.96
N VAL A 294 11.54 -8.59 -15.18
CA VAL A 294 10.39 -8.75 -14.29
C VAL A 294 10.01 -10.23 -14.14
N ILE A 295 9.88 -10.96 -15.25
CA ILE A 295 9.55 -12.40 -15.21
C ILE A 295 10.63 -13.16 -14.42
N ASN A 296 11.91 -12.89 -14.68
CA ASN A 296 13.01 -13.58 -14.00
C ASN A 296 13.01 -13.31 -12.49
N TYR A 297 12.80 -12.06 -12.09
CA TYR A 297 12.66 -11.68 -10.68
C TYR A 297 11.46 -12.38 -10.03
N CYS A 298 10.29 -12.33 -10.67
CA CYS A 298 9.09 -12.99 -10.15
C CYS A 298 9.29 -14.51 -10.02
N LYS A 299 9.92 -15.16 -11.02
CA LYS A 299 10.27 -16.59 -10.95
C LYS A 299 11.17 -16.89 -9.77
N GLN A 300 12.22 -16.10 -9.54
CA GLN A 300 13.12 -16.28 -8.39
C GLN A 300 12.37 -16.18 -7.06
N VAL A 301 11.51 -15.16 -6.91
CA VAL A 301 10.69 -14.99 -5.69
C VAL A 301 9.72 -16.17 -5.52
N LEU A 302 9.05 -16.63 -6.57
CA LEU A 302 8.14 -17.77 -6.50
C LEU A 302 8.88 -19.07 -6.16
N ILE A 303 10.06 -19.30 -6.73
CA ILE A 303 10.92 -20.45 -6.39
C ILE A 303 11.34 -20.36 -4.93
N SER A 304 11.75 -19.20 -4.43
CA SER A 304 12.16 -19.04 -3.03
C SER A 304 11.03 -19.31 -2.03
N ASN A 305 9.78 -19.06 -2.43
CA ASN A 305 8.57 -19.34 -1.63
C ASN A 305 7.91 -20.69 -1.99
N SER A 306 8.56 -21.50 -2.81
CA SER A 306 8.02 -22.79 -3.23
C SER A 306 8.23 -23.88 -2.18
N THR A 307 7.34 -24.87 -2.20
CA THR A 307 7.48 -26.09 -1.42
C THR A 307 8.31 -27.10 -2.21
N PHE A 308 8.79 -28.15 -1.52
CA PHE A 308 9.40 -29.29 -2.18
C PHE A 308 8.50 -29.94 -3.25
N GLY A 309 7.17 -29.79 -3.11
CA GLY A 309 6.21 -30.22 -4.12
C GLY A 309 6.47 -29.60 -5.49
N PHE A 310 6.92 -28.34 -5.56
CA PHE A 310 7.23 -27.71 -6.84
C PHE A 310 8.45 -28.33 -7.52
N ALA A 311 9.52 -28.61 -6.75
CA ALA A 311 10.69 -29.32 -7.25
C ALA A 311 10.34 -30.74 -7.73
N LEU A 312 9.46 -31.45 -7.01
CA LEU A 312 8.96 -32.76 -7.44
C LEU A 312 8.20 -32.69 -8.77
N VAL A 313 7.23 -31.78 -8.88
CA VAL A 313 6.45 -31.61 -10.12
C VAL A 313 7.36 -31.24 -11.29
N ALA A 314 8.29 -30.32 -11.08
CA ALA A 314 9.28 -29.95 -12.10
C ALA A 314 10.15 -31.14 -12.52
N SER A 315 10.53 -32.03 -11.59
CA SER A 315 11.34 -33.21 -11.89
C SER A 315 10.63 -34.23 -12.78
N ILE A 316 9.30 -34.29 -12.71
CA ILE A 316 8.46 -35.22 -13.46
C ILE A 316 7.99 -34.60 -14.79
N SER A 317 8.10 -33.28 -14.95
CA SER A 317 7.72 -32.58 -16.19
C SER A 317 8.54 -33.05 -17.40
N GLU A 318 7.88 -33.17 -18.55
CA GLU A 318 8.49 -33.58 -19.82
C GLU A 318 9.41 -32.50 -20.42
N ASN A 319 9.28 -31.24 -19.98
CA ASN A 319 10.04 -30.12 -20.51
C ASN A 319 11.44 -30.02 -19.90
N THR A 320 12.43 -30.61 -20.57
CA THR A 320 13.79 -30.77 -20.04
C THR A 320 14.55 -29.47 -19.77
N ASP A 321 14.31 -28.41 -20.55
CA ASP A 321 15.02 -27.13 -20.38
C ASP A 321 14.51 -26.36 -19.16
N ILE A 322 13.18 -26.25 -19.03
CA ILE A 322 12.56 -25.55 -17.90
C ILE A 322 12.80 -26.33 -16.59
N LYS A 323 12.82 -27.66 -16.66
CA LYS A 323 13.17 -28.54 -15.53
C LYS A 323 14.57 -28.23 -14.99
N LYS A 324 15.59 -28.14 -15.86
CA LYS A 324 16.96 -27.82 -15.41
C LYS A 324 17.02 -26.43 -14.79
N GLU A 325 16.40 -25.43 -15.42
CA GLU A 325 16.39 -24.06 -14.92
C GLU A 325 15.85 -23.97 -13.48
N LEU A 326 14.72 -24.63 -13.20
CA LEU A 326 14.10 -24.59 -11.87
C LEU A 326 14.91 -25.39 -10.84
N LEU A 327 15.31 -26.62 -11.17
CA LEU A 327 15.99 -27.50 -10.22
C LEU A 327 17.39 -26.99 -9.87
N GLU A 328 18.12 -26.42 -10.84
CA GLU A 328 19.39 -25.75 -10.57
C GLU A 328 19.18 -24.63 -9.56
N LYS A 329 18.27 -23.68 -9.82
CA LYS A 329 17.99 -22.56 -8.89
C LYS A 329 17.56 -23.07 -7.50
N TYR A 330 16.65 -24.05 -7.45
CA TYR A 330 16.13 -24.60 -6.19
C TYR A 330 17.23 -25.24 -5.32
N TYR A 331 18.13 -26.03 -5.91
CA TYR A 331 19.15 -26.78 -5.16
C TYR A 331 20.51 -26.09 -5.04
N THR A 332 20.89 -25.21 -5.98
CA THR A 332 22.18 -24.50 -5.93
C THR A 332 22.12 -23.21 -5.12
N GLU A 333 21.05 -22.41 -5.29
CA GLU A 333 20.87 -21.18 -4.49
C GLU A 333 20.39 -21.50 -3.05
N LYS A 334 19.92 -22.74 -2.82
CA LYS A 334 19.45 -23.30 -1.54
C LYS A 334 18.52 -22.38 -0.73
N PRO A 335 17.57 -21.62 -1.31
CA PRO A 335 16.79 -20.63 -0.54
C PRO A 335 15.95 -21.22 0.60
N HIS A 336 15.76 -22.54 0.63
CA HIS A 336 14.91 -23.26 1.57
C HIS A 336 15.63 -23.86 2.79
N THR A 337 16.93 -23.58 2.94
CA THR A 337 17.71 -24.05 4.10
C THR A 337 17.91 -22.94 5.10
N LEU A 338 17.92 -23.27 6.40
CA LEU A 338 18.27 -22.29 7.43
C LEU A 338 19.70 -21.76 7.22
N ASP A 339 20.58 -22.55 6.59
CA ASP A 339 21.96 -22.14 6.31
C ASP A 339 22.09 -21.05 5.23
N SER A 340 21.29 -21.08 4.17
CA SER A 340 21.30 -20.02 3.14
C SER A 340 20.67 -18.72 3.62
N PHE A 341 19.78 -18.81 4.61
CA PHE A 341 19.25 -17.64 5.32
C PHE A 341 20.41 -16.83 5.95
N ARG A 342 21.45 -17.51 6.44
CA ARG A 342 22.65 -16.94 7.10
C ARG A 342 23.57 -16.18 6.14
N THR A 343 23.82 -16.73 4.94
CA THR A 343 24.80 -16.12 4.01
C THR A 343 24.32 -14.80 3.42
N ASN A 344 23.00 -14.63 3.28
CA ASN A 344 22.41 -13.37 2.81
C ASN A 344 22.35 -12.28 3.91
N GLU A 345 22.54 -12.63 5.18
CA GLU A 345 22.53 -11.70 6.32
C GLU A 345 23.79 -10.82 6.39
N HIS A 346 24.94 -11.36 5.99
CA HIS A 346 26.22 -10.66 6.06
C HIS A 346 26.39 -9.53 5.03
N LEU A 347 25.52 -9.45 4.01
CA LEU A 347 25.65 -8.51 2.89
C LEU A 347 24.90 -7.17 3.08
N THR A 348 23.96 -7.07 4.02
CA THR A 348 23.12 -5.86 4.18
C THR A 348 23.30 -5.26 5.57
N LYS A 349 24.42 -4.56 5.79
CA LYS A 349 24.84 -4.02 7.10
C LYS A 349 24.14 -2.73 7.57
N GLN A 350 23.13 -2.20 6.88
CA GLN A 350 22.69 -0.82 7.17
C GLN A 350 21.33 -0.64 7.84
N ASN A 351 20.43 -1.63 7.84
CA ASN A 351 19.19 -1.64 8.62
C ASN A 351 18.76 -3.11 8.69
N GLY A 352 18.60 -3.68 9.89
CA GLY A 352 18.38 -5.12 10.08
C GLY A 352 17.38 -5.75 9.08
N LEU A 353 17.69 -6.94 8.58
CA LEU A 353 16.85 -7.66 7.63
C LEU A 353 15.56 -8.14 8.30
N ARG A 354 14.42 -7.79 7.71
CA ARG A 354 13.11 -8.35 8.09
C ARG A 354 12.74 -9.43 7.08
N LYS A 355 12.62 -10.68 7.54
CA LYS A 355 12.22 -11.82 6.70
C LYS A 355 11.14 -12.64 7.41
N ILE A 356 10.19 -13.15 6.62
CA ILE A 356 9.17 -14.10 7.09
C ILE A 356 9.56 -15.47 6.54
N VAL A 357 9.64 -16.46 7.42
CA VAL A 357 9.98 -17.84 7.06
C VAL A 357 8.81 -18.74 7.39
N PHE A 358 8.35 -19.51 6.41
CA PHE A 358 7.35 -20.54 6.60
C PHE A 358 8.03 -21.89 6.79
N THR A 359 7.61 -22.65 7.81
CA THR A 359 8.09 -24.00 8.06
C THR A 359 6.95 -24.96 8.33
N TYR A 360 7.12 -26.21 7.91
CA TYR A 360 6.25 -27.33 8.25
C TYR A 360 6.78 -28.12 9.47
N THR A 361 7.98 -27.81 9.96
CA THR A 361 8.51 -28.40 11.20
C THR A 361 7.78 -27.84 12.41
N ARG A 362 7.65 -28.65 13.46
CA ARG A 362 6.92 -28.23 14.67
C ARG A 362 7.73 -27.19 15.43
N LEU A 363 7.11 -26.06 15.76
CA LEU A 363 7.67 -24.98 16.61
C LEU A 363 8.01 -25.43 18.05
N SER A 364 7.64 -26.64 18.45
CA SER A 364 7.97 -27.21 19.76
C SER A 364 9.43 -27.66 19.87
N GLU A 365 10.09 -27.88 18.73
CA GLU A 365 11.53 -28.11 18.68
C GLU A 365 12.19 -26.73 18.70
N THR A 366 12.97 -26.44 19.74
CA THR A 366 13.83 -25.25 19.77
C THR A 366 14.63 -25.22 18.48
N LEU A 367 14.60 -24.11 17.76
CA LEU A 367 15.48 -23.91 16.61
C LEU A 367 16.91 -24.06 17.12
N ILE A 368 17.57 -25.17 16.78
CA ILE A 368 18.94 -25.43 17.21
C ILE A 368 19.84 -24.58 16.34
N PHE A 369 20.26 -23.44 16.87
CA PHE A 369 21.27 -22.62 16.23
C PHE A 369 22.67 -23.18 16.52
N PRO A 370 23.60 -23.14 15.54
CA PRO A 370 24.98 -23.56 15.78
C PRO A 370 25.65 -22.73 16.88
N GLU A 371 26.58 -23.33 17.64
CA GLU A 371 27.30 -22.70 18.76
C GLU A 371 28.02 -21.38 18.40
N THR A 372 28.26 -21.13 17.11
CA THR A 372 28.84 -19.89 16.58
C THR A 372 27.91 -18.67 16.62
N PHE A 373 26.62 -18.86 16.93
CA PHE A 373 25.63 -17.77 17.02
C PHE A 373 25.46 -17.35 18.49
N HIS A 374 26.09 -16.25 18.88
CA HIS A 374 25.90 -15.65 20.19
C HIS A 374 24.84 -14.54 20.13
N GLY A 375 23.81 -14.62 20.98
CA GLY A 375 22.82 -13.54 21.15
C GLY A 375 21.56 -13.62 20.29
N PHE A 376 20.98 -14.82 20.12
CA PHE A 376 19.61 -14.96 19.57
C PHE A 376 18.57 -14.78 20.68
N LEU A 377 17.53 -13.98 20.39
CA LEU A 377 16.36 -13.82 21.24
C LEU A 377 15.14 -14.42 20.53
N GLU A 378 14.52 -15.42 21.17
CA GLU A 378 13.28 -16.05 20.67
C GLU A 378 12.06 -15.41 21.34
N TYR A 379 11.14 -14.89 20.54
CA TYR A 379 9.88 -14.37 21.02
C TYR A 379 8.72 -15.21 20.47
N LYS A 380 8.05 -15.97 21.34
CA LYS A 380 6.83 -16.70 20.98
C LYS A 380 5.64 -15.76 21.03
N LEU A 381 5.15 -15.35 19.86
CA LEU A 381 4.05 -14.38 19.73
C LEU A 381 2.77 -14.80 20.49
N SER A 382 2.55 -16.11 20.72
CA SER A 382 1.44 -16.62 21.52
C SER A 382 1.46 -16.19 22.99
N ASN A 383 2.61 -15.77 23.51
CA ASN A 383 2.76 -15.39 24.92
C ASN A 383 2.37 -13.94 25.20
N TYR A 384 2.13 -13.16 24.14
CA TYR A 384 1.83 -11.73 24.26
C TYR A 384 0.36 -11.49 24.00
N CYS A 385 -0.27 -10.72 24.87
CA CYS A 385 -1.68 -10.36 24.77
C CYS A 385 -1.90 -8.86 24.53
N SER A 386 -0.85 -8.04 24.64
CA SER A 386 -0.83 -6.62 24.28
C SER A 386 0.45 -6.23 23.51
N GLU A 387 0.38 -5.17 22.73
CA GLU A 387 1.53 -4.59 22.01
C GLU A 387 2.57 -4.04 22.99
N ASN A 388 2.14 -3.48 24.11
CA ASN A 388 3.06 -2.99 25.14
C ASN A 388 3.89 -4.12 25.76
N ASP A 389 3.29 -5.29 26.03
CA ASP A 389 4.03 -6.45 26.54
C ASP A 389 5.11 -6.89 25.54
N LEU A 390 4.77 -6.91 24.25
CA LEU A 390 5.69 -7.28 23.18
C LEU A 390 6.82 -6.24 23.06
N LYS A 391 6.49 -4.95 23.00
CA LYS A 391 7.47 -3.84 22.92
C LYS A 391 8.44 -3.86 24.10
N ASN A 392 7.93 -4.03 25.31
CA ASN A 392 8.76 -4.11 26.51
C ASN A 392 9.73 -5.29 26.41
N SER A 393 9.31 -6.44 25.90
CA SER A 393 10.21 -7.59 25.77
C SER A 393 11.32 -7.42 24.73
N ILE A 394 11.11 -6.61 23.68
CA ILE A 394 12.09 -6.38 22.60
C ILE A 394 13.14 -5.31 22.97
N ASN A 395 12.77 -4.35 23.84
CA ASN A 395 13.62 -3.22 24.23
C ASN A 395 14.56 -3.51 25.41
N TYR A 396 14.56 -4.74 25.94
CA TYR A 396 15.54 -5.26 26.90
C TYR A 396 16.47 -6.26 26.21
#